data_AF-A0A2L2NSN9-F1
#
_entry.id   AF-A0A2L2NSN9-F1
#
_cell.length_a   1.000
_cell.length_b   1.000
_cell.length_c   1.000
_cell.angle_alpha   90.00
_cell.angle_beta   90.00
_cell.angle_gamma   90.00
#
_symmetry.space_group_name_H-M   'P 1'
#
loop_
_entity.id
_entity.type
_entity.pdbx_description
1 polymer ?
#
loop_
_entity_poly.entity_id
_entity_poly.type
_entity_poly.pdbx_seq_one_letter_code
_entity_poly.pdbx_strand_id
1 'polypeptide(L)'
;MLNNLEPFSHSPKKQEFAAIFRLVSRISFWVQLVLGGVSGIAVLLACFSRNITTQANNAGIGFGIFLAIASILLLCFRVYWALRYQKMAKLLQTPNSENHPKKEDVIKSLKIGLIVSLVGLLIAFIASEVTVTVILGKAVAQPEGVAIYQPENVIRSLDIFVMLANVNMIGAHFFGGVTSLGLLYWLEE
;
A
#
# COMPACT_ATOMS: atom_id res chain seq x y z
N MET A 1 30.22 -37.95 -37.79
CA MET A 1 29.90 -36.52 -38.02
C MET A 1 29.01 -36.07 -36.88
N LEU A 2 29.56 -35.30 -35.94
CA LEU A 2 28.84 -34.68 -34.84
C LEU A 2 28.15 -33.42 -35.39
N ASN A 3 26.83 -33.44 -35.55
CA ASN A 3 26.08 -32.25 -35.93
C ASN A 3 24.97 -31.95 -34.93
N ASN A 4 25.14 -30.79 -34.30
CA ASN A 4 24.10 -29.84 -33.90
C ASN A 4 23.40 -30.09 -32.56
N LEU A 5 24.12 -29.78 -31.48
CA LEU A 5 23.54 -29.18 -30.29
C LEU A 5 23.23 -27.70 -30.60
N GLU A 6 21.97 -27.39 -30.90
CA GLU A 6 21.48 -26.02 -30.85
C GLU A 6 20.41 -25.87 -29.77
N PRO A 7 20.73 -25.35 -28.57
CA PRO A 7 19.72 -24.91 -27.62
C PRO A 7 19.39 -23.44 -27.90
N PHE A 8 18.87 -23.12 -29.09
CA PHE A 8 18.37 -21.78 -29.36
C PHE A 8 16.91 -21.64 -28.88
N SER A 9 16.69 -20.64 -28.01
CA SER A 9 15.50 -19.74 -28.01
C SER A 9 14.43 -19.78 -26.90
N HIS A 10 14.70 -20.27 -25.68
CA HIS A 10 13.81 -19.96 -24.53
C HIS A 10 14.21 -18.70 -23.71
N SER A 11 15.15 -17.88 -24.21
CA SER A 11 15.81 -16.77 -23.49
C SER A 11 15.11 -15.39 -23.52
N PRO A 12 14.55 -14.89 -24.66
CA PRO A 12 14.12 -13.49 -24.78
C PRO A 12 12.97 -13.10 -23.83
N LYS A 13 11.92 -13.93 -23.75
CA LYS A 13 10.76 -13.68 -22.89
C LYS A 13 11.12 -13.61 -21.41
N LYS A 14 12.10 -14.42 -20.96
CA LYS A 14 12.54 -14.44 -19.56
C LYS A 14 13.30 -13.17 -19.17
N GLN A 15 14.16 -12.68 -20.06
CA GLN A 15 14.91 -11.45 -19.83
C GLN A 15 14.01 -10.22 -19.86
N GLU A 16 13.04 -10.19 -20.79
CA GLU A 16 12.00 -9.17 -20.85
C GLU A 16 11.16 -9.15 -19.56
N PHE A 17 10.70 -10.32 -19.11
CA PHE A 17 10.03 -10.48 -17.82
C PHE A 17 10.87 -9.93 -16.67
N ALA A 18 12.13 -10.32 -16.58
CA ALA A 18 13.01 -9.87 -15.51
C ALA A 18 13.22 -8.34 -15.52
N ALA A 19 13.30 -7.72 -16.71
CA ALA A 19 13.45 -6.27 -16.85
C ALA A 19 12.21 -5.52 -16.36
N ILE A 20 11.02 -5.91 -16.83
CA ILE A 20 9.76 -5.29 -16.41
C ILE A 20 9.45 -5.60 -14.94
N PHE A 21 9.70 -6.83 -14.47
CA PHE A 21 9.55 -7.19 -13.06
C PHE A 21 10.37 -6.27 -12.16
N ARG A 22 11.62 -5.98 -12.55
CA ARG A 22 12.48 -5.03 -11.82
C ARG A 22 11.94 -3.60 -11.88
N LEU A 23 11.51 -3.14 -13.06
CA LEU A 23 11.01 -1.78 -13.26
C LEU A 23 9.74 -1.51 -12.45
N VAL A 24 8.71 -2.34 -12.63
CA VAL A 24 7.41 -2.18 -11.95
C VAL A 24 7.57 -2.33 -10.44
N SER A 25 8.39 -3.26 -9.96
CA SER A 25 8.66 -3.41 -8.53
C SER A 25 9.38 -2.18 -7.92
N ARG A 26 10.22 -1.49 -8.70
CA ARG A 26 10.88 -0.25 -8.26
C ARG A 26 9.91 0.92 -8.23
N ILE A 27 9.05 1.05 -9.24
CA ILE A 27 8.00 2.08 -9.27
C ILE A 27 7.04 1.86 -8.10
N SER A 28 6.50 0.65 -7.94
CA SER A 28 5.61 0.29 -6.83
C SER A 28 6.24 0.61 -5.48
N PHE A 29 7.51 0.26 -5.28
CA PHE A 29 8.22 0.58 -4.04
C PHE A 29 8.19 2.08 -3.73
N TRP A 30 8.52 2.94 -4.69
CA TRP A 30 8.54 4.40 -4.47
C TRP A 30 7.15 4.98 -4.25
N VAL A 31 6.15 4.54 -5.01
CA VAL A 31 4.76 4.97 -4.82
C VAL A 31 4.29 4.61 -3.41
N GLN A 32 4.52 3.37 -2.99
CA GLN A 32 4.17 2.90 -1.65
C GLN A 32 4.94 3.61 -0.55
N LEU A 33 6.23 3.92 -0.77
CA LEU A 33 7.05 4.63 0.20
C LEU A 33 6.58 6.08 0.38
N VAL A 34 6.27 6.80 -0.71
CA VAL A 34 5.81 8.18 -0.65
C VAL A 34 4.43 8.27 -0.01
N LEU A 35 3.45 7.48 -0.48
CA LEU A 35 2.11 7.46 0.11
C LEU A 35 2.14 6.97 1.57
N GLY A 36 2.98 5.98 1.85
CA GLY A 36 3.30 5.49 3.19
C GLY A 36 3.82 6.58 4.11
N GLY A 37 4.84 7.32 3.66
CA GLY A 37 5.46 8.41 4.41
C GLY A 37 4.48 9.54 4.72
N VAL A 38 3.73 10.02 3.72
CA VAL A 38 2.72 11.07 3.92
C VAL A 38 1.65 10.61 4.92
N SER A 39 1.18 9.37 4.82
CA SER A 39 0.19 8.82 5.76
C SER A 39 0.73 8.67 7.16
N GLY A 40 1.97 8.19 7.31
CA GLY A 40 2.64 8.08 8.60
C GLY A 40 2.76 9.44 9.29
N ILE A 41 3.18 10.48 8.57
CA ILE A 41 3.23 11.86 9.08
C ILE A 41 1.83 12.33 9.48
N ALA A 42 0.82 12.11 8.64
CA ALA A 42 -0.55 12.51 8.94
C ALA A 42 -1.12 11.82 10.19
N VAL A 43 -0.91 10.52 10.38
CA VAL A 43 -1.32 9.80 11.59
C VAL A 43 -0.56 10.32 12.83
N LEU A 44 0.74 10.59 12.70
CA LEU A 44 1.52 11.17 13.80
C LEU A 44 0.97 12.54 14.22
N LEU A 45 0.68 13.43 13.26
CA LEU A 45 0.08 14.73 13.53
C LEU A 45 -1.32 14.60 14.14
N ALA A 46 -2.12 13.63 13.68
CA ALA A 46 -3.44 13.36 14.25
C ALA A 46 -3.35 12.90 15.71
N CYS A 47 -2.45 11.96 16.02
CA CYS A 47 -2.20 11.49 17.37
C CYS A 47 -1.71 12.62 18.28
N PHE A 48 -0.78 13.45 17.81
CA PHE A 48 -0.28 14.60 18.56
C PHE A 48 -1.38 15.63 18.84
N SER A 49 -2.14 16.02 17.81
CA SER A 49 -3.27 16.96 17.94
C SER A 49 -4.32 16.44 18.92
N ARG A 50 -4.60 15.13 18.91
CA ARG A 50 -5.55 14.49 19.82
C ARG A 50 -5.11 14.53 21.29
N ASN A 51 -3.81 14.52 21.56
CA ASN A 51 -3.28 14.53 22.94
C ASN A 51 -3.21 15.93 23.55
N ILE A 52 -3.22 16.99 22.73
CA ILE A 52 -3.06 18.38 23.20
C ILE A 52 -4.40 19.09 23.38
N THR A 53 -5.44 18.66 22.64
CA THR A 53 -6.76 19.27 22.73
C THR A 53 -7.52 18.81 23.98
N THR A 54 -8.19 19.74 24.66
CA THR A 54 -9.10 19.45 25.78
C THR A 54 -10.49 18.99 25.33
N GLN A 55 -10.73 18.96 24.02
CA GLN A 55 -12.01 18.66 23.43
C GLN A 55 -12.32 17.16 23.48
N ALA A 56 -13.61 16.82 23.66
CA ALA A 56 -14.07 15.44 23.73
C ALA A 56 -13.60 14.61 22.52
N ASN A 57 -13.04 13.42 22.83
CA ASN A 57 -12.54 12.50 21.82
C ASN A 57 -13.68 11.75 21.14
N ASN A 58 -13.78 11.88 19.81
CA ASN A 58 -14.74 11.10 19.03
C ASN A 58 -14.23 9.65 18.85
N ALA A 59 -15.03 8.67 19.27
CA ALA A 59 -14.69 7.25 19.20
C ALA A 59 -14.50 6.76 17.75
N GLY A 60 -15.29 7.25 16.79
CA GLY A 60 -15.16 6.89 15.38
C GLY A 60 -13.83 7.34 14.77
N ILE A 61 -13.38 8.57 15.08
CA ILE A 61 -12.03 9.02 14.67
C ILE A 61 -10.94 8.19 15.34
N GLY A 62 -11.13 7.82 16.61
CA GLY A 62 -10.20 6.94 17.31
C GLY A 62 -10.09 5.55 16.67
N PHE A 63 -11.22 4.98 16.24
CA PHE A 63 -11.25 3.71 15.51
C PHE A 63 -10.60 3.85 14.12
N GLY A 64 -10.84 4.97 13.42
CA GLY A 64 -10.16 5.31 12.17
C GLY A 64 -8.63 5.35 12.31
N ILE A 65 -8.11 5.97 13.38
CA ILE A 65 -6.66 5.98 13.69
C ILE A 65 -6.13 4.57 13.93
N PHE A 66 -6.85 3.76 14.71
CA PHE A 66 -6.45 2.39 15.00
C PHE A 66 -6.32 1.55 13.72
N LEU A 67 -7.31 1.63 12.83
CA LEU A 67 -7.27 0.95 11.54
C LEU A 67 -6.17 1.51 10.63
N ALA A 68 -5.93 2.83 10.65
CA ALA A 68 -4.83 3.45 9.91
C ALA A 68 -3.46 2.87 10.33
N ILE A 69 -3.23 2.72 11.64
CA ILE A 69 -2.00 2.11 12.18
C ILE A 69 -1.87 0.66 11.72
N ALA A 70 -2.94 -0.14 11.80
CA ALA A 70 -2.94 -1.51 11.31
C ALA A 70 -2.59 -1.59 9.81
N SER A 71 -3.17 -0.69 9.00
CA SER A 71 -2.89 -0.60 7.56
C SER A 71 -1.44 -0.17 7.26
N ILE A 72 -0.87 0.74 8.05
CA ILE A 72 0.53 1.16 7.96
C ILE A 72 1.46 -0.02 8.25
N LEU A 73 1.17 -0.85 9.26
CA LEU A 73 2.00 -2.03 9.56
C LEU A 73 2.03 -3.02 8.39
N LEU A 74 0.87 -3.25 7.76
CA LEU A 74 0.79 -4.06 6.55
C LEU A 74 1.54 -3.42 5.38
N LEU A 75 1.48 -2.09 5.25
CA LEU A 75 2.23 -1.37 4.22
C LEU A 75 3.74 -1.47 4.45
N CYS A 76 4.22 -1.37 5.69
CA CYS A 76 5.64 -1.56 6.03
C CYS A 76 6.11 -2.95 5.60
N PHE A 77 5.34 -4.00 5.93
CA PHE A 77 5.61 -5.35 5.40
C PHE A 77 5.62 -5.34 3.87
N ARG A 78 4.67 -4.65 3.24
CA ARG A 78 4.55 -4.66 1.78
C ARG A 78 5.69 -3.93 1.09
N VAL A 79 6.16 -2.81 1.62
CA VAL A 79 7.35 -2.09 1.13
C VAL A 79 8.60 -2.96 1.25
N TYR A 80 8.78 -3.64 2.40
CA TYR A 80 9.85 -4.63 2.57
C TYR A 80 9.74 -5.75 1.51
N TRP A 81 8.53 -6.24 1.26
CA TRP A 81 8.30 -7.32 0.30
C TRP A 81 8.57 -6.88 -1.16
N ALA A 82 8.38 -5.60 -1.51
CA ALA A 82 8.79 -5.06 -2.80
C ALA A 82 10.32 -5.09 -3.01
N LEU A 83 11.12 -4.98 -1.94
CA LEU A 83 12.57 -5.18 -2.03
C LEU A 83 12.91 -6.64 -2.36
N ARG A 84 12.13 -7.59 -1.84
CA ARG A 84 12.28 -9.01 -2.19
C ARG A 84 12.03 -9.25 -3.69
N TYR A 85 11.05 -8.55 -4.27
CA TYR A 85 10.78 -8.62 -5.70
C TYR A 85 11.96 -8.13 -6.54
N GLN A 86 12.54 -6.98 -6.16
CA GLN A 86 13.73 -6.45 -6.83
C GLN A 86 14.92 -7.42 -6.75
N LYS A 87 15.11 -8.10 -5.62
CA LYS A 87 16.15 -9.14 -5.48
C LYS A 87 15.90 -10.32 -6.42
N MET A 88 14.67 -10.84 -6.48
CA MET A 88 14.30 -11.93 -7.39
C MET A 88 14.47 -11.53 -8.86
N ALA A 89 14.05 -10.32 -9.23
CA ALA A 89 14.23 -9.79 -10.57
C ALA A 89 15.71 -9.64 -10.95
N LYS A 90 16.56 -9.22 -10.00
CA LYS A 90 18.02 -9.14 -10.21
C LYS A 90 18.64 -10.52 -10.44
N LEU A 91 18.22 -11.55 -9.69
CA LEU A 91 18.69 -12.93 -9.87
C LEU A 91 18.30 -13.48 -11.25
N LEU A 92 17.11 -13.19 -11.75
CA LEU A 92 16.70 -13.58 -13.10
C LEU A 92 17.51 -12.92 -14.21
N GLN A 93 18.17 -11.80 -13.93
CA GLN A 93 19.06 -11.10 -14.87
C GLN A 93 20.51 -11.62 -14.82
N THR A 94 20.87 -12.51 -13.87
CA THR A 94 22.25 -13.01 -13.79
C THR A 94 22.54 -14.06 -14.86
N PRO A 95 23.76 -14.10 -15.43
CA PRO A 95 24.14 -15.10 -16.44
C PRO A 95 24.09 -16.55 -15.95
N ASN A 96 24.33 -16.76 -14.64
CA ASN A 96 24.27 -18.09 -14.04
C ASN A 96 22.81 -18.50 -13.77
N SER A 97 22.31 -19.45 -14.56
CA SER A 97 20.94 -19.98 -14.48
C SER A 97 20.69 -20.81 -13.21
N GLU A 98 21.72 -21.33 -12.55
CA GLU A 98 21.56 -22.10 -11.30
C GLU A 98 21.04 -21.23 -10.14
N ASN A 99 21.28 -19.92 -10.20
CA ASN A 99 20.84 -18.95 -9.20
C ASN A 99 19.45 -18.38 -9.47
N HIS A 100 18.79 -18.78 -10.58
CA HIS A 100 17.48 -18.24 -10.94
C HIS A 100 16.41 -18.77 -9.97
N PRO A 101 15.56 -17.89 -9.40
CA PRO A 101 14.44 -18.35 -8.58
C PRO A 101 13.49 -19.21 -9.43
N LYS A 102 12.95 -20.27 -8.83
CA LYS A 102 11.94 -21.11 -9.51
C LYS A 102 10.69 -20.28 -9.78
N LYS A 103 9.99 -20.57 -10.89
CA LYS A 103 8.72 -19.91 -11.25
C LYS A 103 7.70 -20.01 -10.09
N GLU A 104 7.62 -21.17 -9.44
CA GLU A 104 6.75 -21.41 -8.28
C GLU A 104 7.06 -20.49 -7.10
N ASP A 105 8.35 -20.25 -6.82
CA ASP A 105 8.78 -19.36 -5.73
C ASP A 105 8.40 -17.90 -6.03
N VAL A 106 8.53 -17.48 -7.30
CA VAL A 106 8.10 -16.16 -7.76
C VAL A 106 6.59 -16.03 -7.63
N ILE A 107 5.81 -16.99 -8.13
CA ILE A 107 4.34 -16.99 -8.03
C ILE A 107 3.89 -16.93 -6.57
N LYS A 108 4.46 -17.76 -5.69
CA LYS A 108 4.15 -17.77 -4.25
C LYS A 108 4.44 -16.41 -3.62
N SER A 109 5.59 -15.82 -3.95
CA SER A 109 5.99 -14.49 -3.47
C SER A 109 5.05 -13.39 -3.95
N LEU A 110 4.57 -13.46 -5.19
CA LEU A 110 3.59 -12.53 -5.75
C LEU A 110 2.21 -12.70 -5.09
N LYS A 111 1.74 -13.93 -4.87
CA LYS A 111 0.48 -14.22 -4.18
C LYS A 111 0.47 -13.68 -2.75
N ILE A 112 1.56 -13.85 -2.00
CA ILE A 112 1.70 -13.28 -0.65
C ILE A 112 1.57 -11.76 -0.69
N GLY A 113 2.28 -11.10 -1.61
CA GLY A 113 2.21 -9.65 -1.73
C GLY A 113 0.83 -9.14 -2.17
N LEU A 114 0.15 -9.88 -3.05
CA LEU A 114 -1.22 -9.58 -3.46
C LEU A 114 -2.20 -9.69 -2.27
N ILE A 115 -2.16 -10.79 -1.52
CA ILE A 115 -3.04 -11.00 -0.35
C ILE A 115 -2.83 -9.89 0.67
N VAL A 116 -1.57 -9.57 1.00
CA VAL A 116 -1.29 -8.49 1.96
C VAL A 116 -1.78 -7.13 1.47
N SER A 117 -1.60 -6.84 0.17
CA SER A 117 -2.15 -5.63 -0.44
C SER A 117 -3.68 -5.59 -0.37
N LEU A 118 -4.39 -6.69 -0.63
CA LEU A 118 -5.85 -6.72 -0.55
C LEU A 118 -6.37 -6.56 0.89
N VAL A 119 -5.71 -7.20 1.87
CA VAL A 119 -6.07 -7.05 3.29
C VAL A 119 -5.81 -5.61 3.75
N GLY A 120 -4.66 -5.05 3.41
CA GLY A 120 -4.33 -3.66 3.73
C GLY A 120 -5.27 -2.65 3.07
N LEU A 121 -5.64 -2.89 1.82
CA LEU A 121 -6.62 -2.10 1.08
C LEU A 121 -7.99 -2.12 1.77
N LEU A 122 -8.48 -3.30 2.17
CA LEU A 122 -9.76 -3.44 2.84
C LEU A 122 -9.78 -2.70 4.18
N ILE A 123 -8.72 -2.84 4.99
CA ILE A 123 -8.60 -2.13 6.26
C ILE A 123 -8.57 -0.61 6.05
N ALA A 124 -7.78 -0.14 5.08
CA ALA A 124 -7.69 1.29 4.76
C ALA A 124 -9.03 1.86 4.26
N PHE A 125 -9.76 1.08 3.44
CA PHE A 125 -11.08 1.43 2.95
C PHE A 125 -12.08 1.58 4.10
N ILE A 126 -12.18 0.59 5.00
CA ILE A 126 -13.05 0.67 6.18
C ILE A 126 -12.67 1.87 7.06
N ALA A 127 -11.37 2.11 7.27
CA ALA A 127 -10.90 3.26 8.03
C ALA A 127 -11.34 4.60 7.40
N SER A 128 -11.27 4.69 6.07
CA SER A 128 -11.72 5.85 5.31
C SER A 128 -13.23 6.07 5.48
N GLU A 129 -14.03 5.02 5.33
CA GLU A 129 -15.50 5.08 5.44
C GLU A 129 -15.96 5.50 6.86
N VAL A 130 -15.33 4.95 7.89
CA VAL A 130 -15.60 5.37 9.28
C VAL A 130 -15.26 6.85 9.45
N THR A 131 -14.09 7.28 8.96
CA THR A 131 -13.62 8.66 9.13
C THR A 131 -14.50 9.65 8.36
N VAL A 132 -14.88 9.34 7.11
CA VAL A 132 -15.72 10.22 6.28
C VAL A 132 -17.11 10.36 6.89
N THR A 133 -17.68 9.27 7.42
CA THR A 133 -19.00 9.31 8.06
C THR A 133 -19.00 10.23 9.28
N VAL A 134 -17.94 10.20 10.09
CA VAL A 134 -17.81 11.12 11.23
C VAL A 134 -17.66 12.56 10.78
N ILE A 135 -16.81 12.83 9.78
CA ILE A 135 -16.62 14.18 9.23
C ILE A 135 -17.93 14.71 8.64
N LEU A 136 -18.65 13.88 7.89
CA LEU A 136 -19.95 14.23 7.31
C LEU A 136 -20.98 14.51 8.41
N GLY A 137 -21.05 13.68 9.45
CA GLY A 137 -21.94 13.90 10.58
C GLY A 137 -21.68 15.25 11.26
N LYS A 138 -20.41 15.61 11.44
CA LYS A 138 -20.01 16.93 11.94
C LYS A 138 -20.43 18.04 10.99
N ALA A 139 -20.15 17.90 9.69
CA ALA A 139 -20.49 18.90 8.68
C ALA A 139 -22.00 19.20 8.65
N VAL A 140 -22.84 18.16 8.71
CA VAL A 140 -24.30 18.28 8.70
C VAL A 140 -24.81 18.88 10.02
N ALA A 141 -24.14 18.60 11.14
CA ALA A 141 -24.53 19.08 12.46
C ALA A 141 -24.04 20.50 12.79
N GLN A 142 -23.36 21.21 11.88
CA GLN A 142 -22.95 22.60 12.07
C GLN A 142 -24.01 23.58 11.54
N PRO A 143 -24.78 24.29 12.39
CA PRO A 143 -25.66 25.37 11.95
C PRO A 143 -24.84 26.57 11.48
N GLU A 144 -25.22 27.19 10.35
CA GLU A 144 -24.56 28.39 9.84
C GLU A 144 -24.62 29.52 10.88
N GLY A 145 -23.46 30.06 11.28
CA GLY A 145 -23.35 31.20 12.20
C GLY A 145 -23.20 30.89 13.70
N VAL A 146 -23.25 29.62 14.14
CA VAL A 146 -23.28 29.24 15.57
C VAL A 146 -22.10 28.34 16.00
N ALA A 147 -21.09 28.15 15.15
CA ALA A 147 -19.95 27.25 15.38
C ALA A 147 -19.16 27.50 16.69
N ILE A 148 -19.34 28.66 17.33
CA ILE A 148 -18.72 29.02 18.62
C ILE A 148 -19.38 28.30 19.81
N TYR A 149 -20.67 27.93 19.72
CA TYR A 149 -21.43 27.40 20.87
C TYR A 149 -21.51 25.88 20.93
N GLN A 150 -21.15 25.16 19.85
CA GLN A 150 -21.18 23.70 19.76
C GLN A 150 -19.83 23.15 19.28
N PRO A 151 -18.77 23.27 20.10
CA PRO A 151 -17.42 22.88 19.69
C PRO A 151 -17.37 21.43 19.20
N GLU A 152 -18.12 20.49 19.79
CA GLU A 152 -18.17 19.07 19.43
C GLU A 152 -18.50 18.79 17.96
N ASN A 153 -19.24 19.68 17.30
CA ASN A 153 -19.63 19.55 15.89
C ASN A 153 -18.57 20.13 14.93
N VAL A 154 -17.50 20.73 15.46
CA VAL A 154 -16.42 21.30 14.65
C VAL A 154 -15.54 20.19 14.06
N ILE A 155 -15.36 20.25 12.75
CA ILE A 155 -14.37 19.44 12.03
C ILE A 155 -12.98 19.93 12.42
N ARG A 156 -12.17 19.01 12.95
CA ARG A 156 -10.83 19.34 13.47
C ARG A 156 -9.79 18.98 12.41
N SER A 157 -8.64 19.65 12.46
CA SER A 157 -7.49 19.32 11.60
C SER A 157 -7.08 17.85 11.71
N LEU A 158 -7.17 17.26 12.90
CA LEU A 158 -6.86 15.85 13.10
C LEU A 158 -7.82 14.92 12.35
N ASP A 159 -9.10 15.29 12.20
CA ASP A 159 -10.07 14.49 11.46
C ASP A 159 -9.66 14.44 9.97
N ILE A 160 -9.20 15.57 9.43
CA ILE A 160 -8.67 15.68 8.06
C ILE A 160 -7.35 14.93 7.89
N PHE A 161 -6.44 14.98 8.88
CA PHE A 161 -5.19 14.20 8.81
C PHE A 161 -5.45 12.69 8.81
N VAL A 162 -6.41 12.21 9.62
CA VAL A 162 -6.81 10.80 9.62
C VAL A 162 -7.40 10.41 8.27
N MET A 163 -8.25 11.26 7.70
CA MET A 163 -8.81 11.05 6.36
C MET A 163 -7.71 10.93 5.29
N LEU A 164 -6.78 11.90 5.26
CA LEU A 164 -5.67 11.92 4.32
C LEU A 164 -4.82 10.65 4.42
N ALA A 165 -4.51 10.20 5.64
CA ALA A 165 -3.76 8.97 5.87
C ALA A 165 -4.49 7.74 5.30
N ASN A 166 -5.79 7.61 5.59
CA ASN A 166 -6.57 6.47 5.14
C ASN A 166 -6.68 6.40 3.61
N VAL A 167 -6.95 7.53 2.95
CA VAL A 167 -7.04 7.59 1.48
C VAL A 167 -5.70 7.27 0.82
N ASN A 168 -4.60 7.82 1.33
CA ASN A 168 -3.26 7.49 0.83
C ASN A 168 -2.91 6.00 1.05
N MET A 169 -3.38 5.38 2.14
CA MET A 169 -3.21 3.95 2.38
C MET A 169 -3.98 3.08 1.38
N ILE A 170 -5.19 3.48 0.99
CA ILE A 170 -5.93 2.82 -0.11
C ILE A 170 -5.06 2.82 -1.37
N GLY A 171 -4.55 3.99 -1.76
CA GLY A 171 -3.67 4.13 -2.93
C GLY A 171 -2.42 3.26 -2.83
N ALA A 172 -1.72 3.30 -1.70
CA ALA A 172 -0.48 2.54 -1.51
C ALA A 172 -0.69 1.03 -1.64
N HIS A 173 -1.75 0.50 -1.01
CA HIS A 173 -2.08 -0.92 -1.09
C HIS A 173 -2.58 -1.32 -2.47
N PHE A 174 -3.39 -0.47 -3.12
CA PHE A 174 -3.86 -0.67 -4.48
C PHE A 174 -2.69 -0.82 -5.47
N PHE A 175 -1.72 0.10 -5.46
CA PHE A 175 -0.55 0.01 -6.34
C PHE A 175 0.30 -1.25 -6.10
N GLY A 176 0.47 -1.64 -4.84
CA GLY A 176 1.15 -2.91 -4.50
C GLY A 176 0.39 -4.14 -4.99
N GLY A 177 -0.94 -4.11 -4.92
CA GLY A 177 -1.83 -5.16 -5.39
C GLY A 177 -1.79 -5.29 -6.91
N VAL A 178 -1.99 -4.20 -7.64
CA VAL A 178 -1.90 -4.13 -9.10
C VAL A 178 -0.55 -4.62 -9.60
N THR A 179 0.54 -4.23 -8.94
CA THR A 179 1.89 -4.72 -9.28
C THR A 179 1.98 -6.23 -9.15
N SER A 180 1.49 -6.79 -8.02
CA SER A 180 1.56 -8.23 -7.76
C SER A 180 0.67 -9.02 -8.72
N LEU A 181 -0.54 -8.50 -9.00
CA LEU A 181 -1.51 -9.11 -9.92
C LEU A 181 -1.05 -9.07 -11.37
N GLY A 182 -0.55 -7.94 -11.85
CA GLY A 182 -0.05 -7.80 -13.22
C GLY A 182 1.15 -8.72 -13.51
N LEU A 183 2.04 -8.88 -12.53
CA LEU A 183 3.16 -9.81 -12.63
C LEU A 183 2.72 -11.28 -12.58
N LEU A 184 1.66 -11.61 -11.83
CA LEU A 184 1.08 -12.95 -11.83
C LEU A 184 0.45 -13.27 -13.18
N TYR A 185 -0.38 -12.37 -13.70
CA TYR A 185 -1.05 -12.52 -14.98
C TYR A 185 -0.04 -12.82 -16.11
N TRP A 186 1.05 -12.06 -16.17
CA TRP A 186 2.08 -12.27 -17.19
C TRP A 186 2.87 -13.58 -17.02
N LEU A 187 2.95 -14.14 -15.81
CA LEU A 187 3.56 -15.46 -15.61
C LEU A 187 2.64 -16.61 -16.03
N GLU A 188 1.33 -16.38 -16.12
CA GLU A 188 0.33 -17.37 -16.52
C GLU A 188 0.16 -17.45 -18.04
N GLU A 189 0.61 -16.41 -18.77
CA GLU A 189 0.67 -16.30 -20.24
C GLU A 189 1.91 -16.97 -20.87
#